data_AF-A0A8K0GJJ5-F1
#
_entry.id   AF-A0A8K0GJJ5-F1
#
_cell.length_a   1.000
_cell.length_b   1.000
_cell.length_c   1.000
_cell.angle_alpha   90.00
_cell.angle_beta   90.00
_cell.angle_gamma   90.00
#
_symmetry.space_group_name_H-M   'P 1'
#
loop_
_entity.id
_entity.type
_entity.pdbx_description
1 polymer ?
#
loop_
_entity_poly.entity_id
_entity_poly.type
_entity_poly.pdbx_seq_one_letter_code
_entity_poly.pdbx_strand_id
1 'polypeptide(L)'
;MIEYATVAPLVCLEIYAATESSVVQTTIRHCTIFVVLTAQLAFYCIPANYLTNEAVAISDAIYSSNWYSHYLPSLTKPILFMIQNSQREIIITAGGILIINARTVLNVLKVAWSTCTVIKGIK
;
A
#
# COMPACT_ATOMS: atom_id res chain seq x y z
N MET A 1 -10.40 -1.79 -9.83
CA MET A 1 -9.54 -1.21 -10.90
C MET A 1 -9.86 0.26 -11.15
N ILE A 2 -11.15 0.62 -11.29
CA ILE A 2 -11.61 2.03 -11.42
C ILE A 2 -11.50 2.81 -10.10
N GLU A 3 -11.74 2.17 -8.95
CA GLU A 3 -11.85 2.84 -7.66
C GLU A 3 -10.57 3.51 -7.15
N TYR A 4 -9.37 3.09 -7.55
CA TYR A 4 -8.12 3.63 -6.98
C TYR A 4 -7.44 4.68 -7.85
N ALA A 5 -7.63 4.61 -9.18
CA ALA A 5 -7.24 5.66 -10.11
C ALA A 5 -8.06 6.94 -9.85
N THR A 6 -9.27 6.79 -9.28
CA THR A 6 -10.08 7.91 -8.79
C THR A 6 -9.64 8.38 -7.40
N VAL A 7 -9.16 7.53 -6.49
CA VAL A 7 -8.82 7.91 -5.09
C VAL A 7 -7.72 8.97 -4.99
N ALA A 8 -6.64 8.87 -5.77
CA ALA A 8 -5.58 9.87 -5.73
C ALA A 8 -6.05 11.28 -6.16
N PRO A 9 -6.71 11.47 -7.31
CA PRO A 9 -7.30 12.76 -7.66
C PRO A 9 -8.48 13.16 -6.76
N LEU A 10 -9.30 12.22 -6.27
CA LEU A 10 -10.38 12.49 -5.30
C LEU A 10 -9.83 13.07 -4.01
N VAL A 11 -8.76 12.50 -3.45
CA VAL A 11 -8.13 13.02 -2.23
C VAL A 11 -7.64 14.46 -2.44
N CYS A 12 -7.04 14.77 -3.60
CA CYS A 12 -6.63 16.13 -3.93
C CYS A 12 -7.83 17.09 -4.07
N LEU A 13 -8.93 16.63 -4.66
CA LEU A 13 -10.16 17.40 -4.86
C LEU A 13 -10.90 17.67 -3.54
N GLU A 14 -10.95 16.70 -2.63
CA GLU A 14 -11.54 16.81 -1.29
C GLU A 14 -10.78 17.83 -0.43
N ILE A 15 -9.44 17.85 -0.51
CA ILE A 15 -8.60 18.81 0.20
C ILE A 15 -8.79 20.24 -0.34
N TYR A 16 -8.92 20.39 -1.66
CA TYR A 16 -9.24 21.67 -2.28
C TYR A 16 -10.63 22.16 -1.86
N ALA A 17 -11.65 21.31 -1.97
CA ALA A 17 -13.02 21.63 -1.61
C ALA A 17 -13.19 21.96 -0.11
N ALA A 18 -12.43 21.30 0.77
CA ALA A 18 -12.40 21.62 2.20
C ALA A 18 -11.82 23.02 2.48
N THR A 19 -10.94 23.53 1.62
CA THR A 19 -10.29 24.83 1.82
C THR A 19 -11.09 26.01 1.24
N GLU A 20 -11.96 25.73 0.27
CA GLU A 20 -12.84 26.72 -0.34
C GLU A 20 -14.16 26.89 0.44
N SER A 21 -14.63 25.86 1.13
CA SER A 21 -15.89 25.91 1.86
C SER A 21 -15.82 26.83 3.09
N SER A 22 -16.64 27.89 3.12
CA SER A 22 -16.86 28.74 4.31
C SER A 22 -17.80 28.12 5.34
N VAL A 23 -18.45 27.01 4.98
CA VAL A 23 -19.47 26.32 5.79
C VAL A 23 -18.86 25.11 6.50
N VAL A 24 -18.81 25.17 7.83
CA VAL A 24 -18.23 24.14 8.72
C VAL A 24 -18.79 22.73 8.45
N GLN A 25 -20.09 22.64 8.14
CA GLN A 25 -20.78 21.37 7.89
C GLN A 25 -20.25 20.64 6.64
N THR A 26 -19.86 21.39 5.61
CA THR A 26 -19.30 20.85 4.37
C THR A 26 -17.85 20.38 4.58
N THR A 27 -17.06 21.14 5.36
CA THR A 27 -15.69 20.74 5.75
C THR A 27 -15.68 19.43 6.53
N ILE A 28 -16.60 19.26 7.49
CA ILE A 28 -16.70 18.03 8.28
C ILE A 28 -16.99 16.82 7.38
N ARG A 29 -17.88 16.97 6.38
CA ARG A 29 -18.15 15.90 5.40
C ARG A 29 -16.89 15.47 4.65
N HIS A 30 -16.15 16.42 4.09
CA HIS A 30 -14.93 16.12 3.33
C HIS A 30 -13.85 15.46 4.19
N CYS A 31 -13.67 15.93 5.44
CA CYS A 31 -12.76 15.28 6.39
C CYS A 31 -13.17 13.83 6.69
N THR A 32 -14.48 13.58 6.84
CA THR A 32 -14.99 12.22 7.10
C THR A 32 -14.72 11.28 5.92
N ILE A 33 -14.93 11.76 4.70
CA ILE A 33 -14.66 10.98 3.47
C ILE A 33 -13.16 10.64 3.36
N PHE A 34 -12.27 11.60 3.62
CA PHE A 34 -10.82 11.36 3.61
C PHE A 34 -10.39 10.28 4.62
N VAL A 35 -10.93 10.31 5.84
CA VAL A 35 -10.65 9.30 6.87
C VAL A 35 -11.14 7.92 6.45
N VAL A 36 -12.35 7.82 5.89
CA VAL A 36 -12.90 6.54 5.44
C VAL A 36 -12.06 5.94 4.31
N LEU A 37 -11.66 6.75 3.32
CA LEU A 37 -10.84 6.28 2.20
C LEU A 37 -9.47 5.77 2.67
N THR A 38 -8.80 6.53 3.55
CA THR A 38 -7.50 6.10 4.11
C THR A 38 -7.61 4.85 4.97
N ALA A 39 -8.69 4.70 5.74
CA ALA A 39 -8.97 3.47 6.49
C ALA A 39 -9.19 2.27 5.57
N GLN A 40 -9.98 2.43 4.50
CA GLN A 40 -10.22 1.37 3.51
C GLN A 40 -8.91 0.92 2.85
N LEU A 41 -8.06 1.88 2.45
CA LEU A 41 -6.70 1.61 1.97
C LEU A 41 -5.89 0.77 2.96
N ALA A 42 -5.92 1.12 4.24
CA ALA A 42 -5.20 0.40 5.29
C ALA A 42 -5.71 -1.03 5.46
N PHE A 43 -7.03 -1.25 5.42
CA PHE A 43 -7.63 -2.59 5.50
C PHE A 43 -7.14 -3.53 4.39
N TYR A 44 -6.88 -3.02 3.19
CA TYR A 44 -6.31 -3.83 2.11
C TYR A 44 -4.79 -4.01 2.25
N CYS A 45 -4.05 -3.00 2.73
CA CYS A 45 -2.59 -3.06 2.85
C CYS A 45 -2.10 -3.97 3.98
N ILE A 46 -2.81 -4.02 5.11
CA ILE A 46 -2.39 -4.80 6.30
C ILE A 46 -2.21 -6.30 5.99
N PRO A 47 -3.24 -7.01 5.46
CA PRO A 47 -3.09 -8.43 5.15
C PRO A 47 -2.10 -8.68 4.02
N ALA A 48 -1.98 -7.75 3.06
CA ALA A 48 -1.00 -7.80 1.98
C ALA A 48 0.44 -7.81 2.50
N ASN A 49 0.76 -6.85 3.37
CA ASN A 49 2.08 -6.75 3.99
C ASN A 49 2.35 -7.92 4.92
N TYR A 50 1.35 -8.36 5.69
CA TYR A 50 1.48 -9.53 6.57
C TYR A 50 1.84 -10.78 5.77
N LEU A 51 1.09 -11.07 4.69
CA LEU A 51 1.34 -12.22 3.82
C LEU A 51 2.72 -12.15 3.16
N THR A 52 3.15 -10.95 2.75
CA THR A 52 4.49 -10.74 2.16
C THR A 52 5.59 -11.02 3.17
N ASN A 53 5.47 -10.49 4.39
CA ASN A 53 6.45 -10.73 5.44
C ASN A 53 6.53 -12.20 5.82
N GLU A 54 5.38 -12.88 5.92
CA GLU A 54 5.33 -14.30 6.24
C GLU A 54 5.94 -15.16 5.12
N ALA A 55 5.69 -14.82 3.86
CA ALA A 55 6.30 -15.50 2.72
C ALA A 55 7.83 -15.38 2.73
N VAL A 56 8.37 -14.20 3.08
CA VAL A 56 9.82 -14.00 3.23
C VAL A 56 10.37 -14.83 4.40
N ALA A 57 9.70 -14.83 5.55
CA ALA A 57 10.12 -15.62 6.71
C ALA A 57 10.16 -17.13 6.42
N ILE A 58 9.19 -17.65 5.68
CA ILE A 58 9.18 -19.05 5.22
C ILE A 58 10.36 -19.32 4.27
N SER A 59 10.66 -18.39 3.36
CA SER A 59 11.82 -18.48 2.46
C SER A 59 13.13 -18.61 3.21
N ASP A 60 13.34 -17.73 4.20
CA ASP A 60 14.55 -17.71 5.03
C ASP A 60 14.67 -18.99 5.87
N ALA A 61 13.55 -19.46 6.43
CA ALA A 61 13.53 -20.72 7.18
C ALA A 61 13.92 -21.91 6.28
N ILE A 62 13.38 -21.98 5.05
CA ILE A 62 13.74 -23.03 4.09
C ILE A 62 15.21 -22.90 3.69
N TYR A 63 15.71 -21.70 3.43
CA TYR A 63 17.13 -21.49 3.13
C TYR A 63 18.02 -21.96 4.27
N SER A 64 17.66 -21.69 5.52
CA SER A 64 18.40 -22.14 6.71
C SER A 64 18.28 -23.64 6.99
N SER A 65 17.24 -24.29 6.48
CA SER A 65 17.13 -25.75 6.53
C SER A 65 18.22 -26.35 5.65
N ASN A 66 18.90 -27.39 6.10
CA ASN A 66 20.08 -27.94 5.42
C ASN A 66 19.69 -28.73 4.14
N TRP A 67 18.82 -28.19 3.28
CA TRP A 67 18.25 -28.83 2.09
C TRP A 67 19.31 -29.30 1.11
N TYR A 68 20.49 -28.68 1.14
CA TYR A 68 21.67 -29.04 0.35
C TYR A 68 22.26 -30.40 0.77
N SER A 69 22.09 -30.83 2.03
CA SER A 69 22.69 -32.06 2.55
C SER A 69 21.98 -33.32 2.06
N HIS A 70 20.70 -33.20 1.70
CA HIS A 70 19.91 -34.27 1.10
C HIS A 70 19.76 -33.98 -0.40
N TYR A 71 20.76 -34.37 -1.18
CA TYR A 71 20.81 -34.14 -2.63
C TYR A 71 19.79 -35.01 -3.38
N LEU A 72 18.50 -34.65 -3.27
CA LEU A 72 17.42 -35.14 -4.13
C LEU A 72 17.18 -34.09 -5.24
N PRO A 73 17.61 -34.35 -6.49
CA PRO A 73 17.44 -33.41 -7.61
C PRO A 73 15.97 -33.01 -7.87
N SER A 74 15.03 -33.86 -7.45
CA SER A 74 13.58 -33.62 -7.56
C SER A 74 13.06 -32.56 -6.59
N LEU A 75 13.70 -32.39 -5.43
CA LEU A 75 13.30 -31.43 -4.39
C LEU A 75 14.06 -30.10 -4.50
N THR A 76 15.26 -30.11 -5.05
CA THR A 76 16.11 -28.91 -5.18
C THR A 76 15.48 -27.85 -6.09
N LYS A 77 14.95 -28.25 -7.24
CA LYS A 77 14.32 -27.33 -8.21
C LYS A 77 13.08 -26.62 -7.64
N PRO A 78 12.09 -27.31 -7.05
CA PRO A 78 10.92 -26.64 -6.48
C PRO A 78 11.26 -25.76 -5.29
N ILE A 79 12.24 -26.14 -4.45
CA ILE A 79 12.71 -25.30 -3.34
C ILE A 79 13.34 -24.01 -3.86
N LEU A 80 14.20 -24.09 -4.87
CA LEU A 80 14.83 -22.91 -5.47
C LEU A 80 13.77 -21.98 -6.09
N PHE A 81 12.78 -22.55 -6.79
CA PHE A 81 11.65 -21.78 -7.31
C PHE A 81 10.83 -21.14 -6.19
N MET A 82 10.58 -21.85 -5.09
CA MET A 82 9.80 -21.32 -3.97
C MET A 82 10.54 -20.17 -3.26
N ILE A 83 11.86 -20.29 -3.07
CA ILE A 83 12.72 -19.22 -2.54
C ILE A 83 12.71 -18.01 -3.48
N GLN A 84 12.88 -18.26 -4.79
CA GLN A 84 12.90 -17.19 -5.80
C GLN A 84 11.54 -16.48 -5.92
N ASN A 85 10.42 -17.19 -5.73
CA ASN A 85 9.08 -16.59 -5.76
C ASN A 85 8.72 -15.84 -4.47
N SER A 86 9.25 -16.25 -3.31
CA SER A 86 8.99 -15.60 -2.02
C SER A 86 9.87 -14.38 -1.76
N GLN A 87 11.06 -14.32 -2.36
CA GLN A 87 11.88 -13.09 -2.40
C GLN A 87 11.29 -12.02 -3.32
N ARG A 88 10.39 -12.40 -4.22
CA ARG A 88 9.60 -11.44 -4.99
C ARG A 88 8.57 -10.87 -4.04
N GLU A 89 8.72 -9.60 -3.66
CA GLU A 89 7.69 -8.90 -2.89
C GLU A 89 6.33 -9.23 -3.53
N ILE A 90 5.37 -9.70 -2.73
CA ILE A 90 3.99 -9.84 -3.16
C ILE A 90 3.46 -8.42 -3.24
N ILE A 91 3.85 -7.76 -4.33
CA ILE A 91 3.39 -6.45 -4.70
C ILE A 91 1.94 -6.66 -5.10
N ILE A 92 1.02 -6.44 -4.16
CA ILE A 92 -0.39 -6.29 -4.50
C ILE A 92 -0.47 -5.02 -5.34
N THR A 93 -0.33 -5.24 -6.64
CA THR A 93 -0.39 -4.20 -7.64
C THR A 93 -1.86 -4.08 -8.00
N ALA A 94 -2.50 -2.99 -7.61
CA ALA A 94 -3.85 -2.74 -8.08
C ALA A 94 -3.79 -2.41 -9.58
N GLY A 95 -4.11 -3.39 -10.42
CA GLY A 95 -4.22 -3.23 -11.86
C GLY A 95 -2.90 -3.01 -12.61
N GLY A 96 -1.75 -3.36 -12.05
CA GLY A 96 -0.45 -3.26 -12.75
C GLY A 96 0.20 -1.87 -12.78
N ILE A 97 -0.45 -0.84 -12.24
CA ILE A 97 -0.03 0.57 -12.38
C ILE A 97 0.57 1.12 -11.07
N LEU A 98 0.09 0.65 -9.91
CA LEU A 98 0.53 1.20 -8.64
C LEU A 98 0.63 0.13 -7.55
N ILE A 99 1.78 0.11 -6.90
CA ILE A 99 2.13 -0.78 -5.81
C ILE A 99 1.37 -0.32 -4.55
N ILE A 100 0.41 -1.10 -4.09
CA ILE A 100 -0.26 -0.85 -2.81
C ILE A 100 0.66 -1.33 -1.71
N ASN A 101 1.34 -0.40 -1.05
CA ASN A 101 2.18 -0.64 0.12
C ASN A 101 1.87 0.45 1.17
N ALA A 102 2.13 0.17 2.44
CA ALA A 102 2.08 1.16 3.53
C ALA A 102 2.86 2.45 3.18
N ARG A 103 3.96 2.33 2.43
CA ARG A 103 4.74 3.47 1.92
C ARG A 103 3.93 4.39 1.00
N THR A 104 3.05 3.82 0.18
CA THR A 104 2.17 4.56 -0.74
C THR A 104 1.12 5.34 0.03
N VAL A 105 0.50 4.73 1.05
CA VAL A 105 -0.45 5.41 1.96
C VAL A 105 0.22 6.59 2.66
N LEU A 106 1.44 6.40 3.17
CA LEU A 106 2.22 7.48 3.79
C LEU A 106 2.56 8.59 2.80
N ASN A 107 2.88 8.26 1.54
CA ASN A 107 3.11 9.27 0.51
C ASN A 107 1.85 10.09 0.20
N VAL A 108 0.68 9.45 0.13
CA VAL A 108 -0.60 10.17 -0.08
C VAL A 108 -0.85 11.14 1.08
N LEU A 109 -0.66 10.71 2.33
CA LEU A 109 -0.77 11.57 3.51
C LEU A 109 0.22 12.74 3.49
N LYS A 110 1.48 12.50 3.09
CA LYS A 110 2.49 13.55 2.95
C LYS A 110 2.11 14.60 1.91
N VAL A 111 1.65 14.15 0.74
CA VAL A 111 1.18 15.05 -0.32
C VAL A 111 -0.02 15.85 0.17
N ALA A 112 -0.98 15.22 0.85
CA ALA A 112 -2.14 15.89 1.43
C ALA A 112 -1.75 17.00 2.44
N TRP A 113 -0.78 16.72 3.32
CA TRP A 113 -0.26 17.73 4.25
C TRP A 113 0.48 18.86 3.54
N SER A 114 1.29 18.51 2.54
CA SER A 114 2.02 19.47 1.73
C SER A 114 1.08 20.41 0.99
N THR A 115 0.02 19.89 0.37
CA THR A 115 -0.98 20.71 -0.33
C THR A 115 -1.74 21.62 0.63
N CYS A 116 -2.16 21.10 1.81
CA CYS A 116 -2.76 21.93 2.85
C CYS A 116 -1.84 23.10 3.25
N THR A 117 -0.54 22.84 3.40
CA THR A 117 0.44 23.86 3.81
C THR A 117 0.65 24.90 2.71
N VAL A 118 0.80 24.46 1.46
CA VAL A 118 0.95 25.34 0.29
C VAL A 118 -0.26 26.23 0.12
N ILE A 119 -1.48 25.68 0.20
CA ILE A 119 -2.71 26.46 0.04
C ILE A 119 -2.84 27.49 1.17
N LYS A 120 -2.48 27.13 2.41
CA LYS A 120 -2.46 28.07 3.55
C LYS A 120 -1.38 29.15 3.43
N GLY A 121 -0.26 28.87 2.77
CA GLY A 121 0.83 29.85 2.57
C GLY A 121 0.58 30.82 1.42
N ILE A 122 -0.34 30.51 0.51
CA ILE A 122 -0.73 31.38 -0.62
C ILE A 122 -1.86 32.36 -0.22
N LYS A 123 -2.56 32.09 0.89
CA LYS A 123 -3.67 32.90 1.42
C LYS A 123 -3.18 33.84 2.52
#